data_AF-A0A657PM40-F1
#
_entry.id   AF-A0A657PM40-F1
#
_cell.length_a   1.000
_cell.length_b   1.000
_cell.length_c   1.000
_cell.angle_alpha   90.00
_cell.angle_beta   90.00
_cell.angle_gamma   90.00
#
_symmetry.space_group_name_H-M   'P 1'
#
loop_
_entity.id
_entity.type
_entity.pdbx_description
1 polymer ?
#
loop_
_entity_poly.entity_id
_entity_poly.type
_entity_poly.pdbx_seq_one_letter_code
_entity_poly.pdbx_strand_id
1 'polypeptide(L)'
;LGGNPERAALEQIHAAWKERHAKVLEAGGLHVVGTERHESRRVDNQLRGRSGRQGDPGSTRFYLSLEDNLMRIFASERVSGIMQKLGMQRGEAIEHPWVTKAIANAQKKVEGRNFDIRKQLLEFDDVANDQRKVVYEQRDELMDISDVSSSIEALREDVVNGLIDRYIPPESLEEQWDIPGLSEALEREYDLHYPVQQWLDEDDSLHEETLRKRIVQEMEQAYSDKEALVGSENLRVYEKAIMLQILDTHWKEHLAAMDYLRQGIHLRGYAQKNPKQEYKREAFEMFKRMLESIEHEVVSVLTRVKVQAPEEMRMPPHEQPQDAIQFRHETFDGFGADEPPPGAATPPEEGEAHQPFVRSDRKVGRNEPCPCGSGKKYKQCHGRLN
;
A
#
# COMPACT_ATOMS: atom_id res chain seq x y z
N LEU A 1 37.18 -17.86 -7.01
CA LEU A 1 37.69 -18.56 -5.81
C LEU A 1 37.10 -19.96 -5.81
N GLY A 2 37.85 -20.95 -6.31
CA GLY A 2 37.31 -22.28 -6.57
C GLY A 2 38.44 -23.26 -6.86
N GLY A 3 39.30 -23.48 -5.86
CA GLY A 3 40.20 -24.62 -5.85
C GLY A 3 39.43 -25.80 -5.28
N ASN A 4 39.25 -26.85 -6.06
CA ASN A 4 38.71 -28.11 -5.57
C ASN A 4 39.71 -28.62 -4.50
N PRO A 5 39.34 -28.71 -3.21
CA PRO A 5 40.30 -29.13 -2.20
C PRO A 5 40.84 -30.52 -2.57
N GLU A 6 42.17 -30.71 -2.40
CA GLU A 6 42.79 -32.01 -2.63
C GLU A 6 42.04 -33.08 -1.83
N ARG A 7 41.68 -34.20 -2.47
CA ARG A 7 40.83 -35.24 -1.86
C ARG A 7 41.37 -35.72 -0.51
N ALA A 8 42.70 -35.76 -0.36
CA ALA A 8 43.38 -36.10 0.89
C ALA A 8 43.05 -35.12 2.05
N ALA A 9 42.94 -33.82 1.78
CA ALA A 9 42.60 -32.83 2.78
C ALA A 9 41.14 -32.97 3.25
N LEU A 10 40.21 -33.28 2.32
CA LEU A 10 38.81 -33.55 2.67
C LEU A 10 38.66 -34.79 3.55
N GLU A 11 39.40 -35.86 3.26
CA GLU A 11 39.36 -37.09 4.05
C GLU A 11 39.89 -36.88 5.47
N GLN A 12 40.98 -36.12 5.63
CA GLN A 12 41.51 -35.75 6.95
C GLN A 12 40.52 -34.90 7.75
N ILE A 13 39.90 -33.90 7.13
CA ILE A 13 38.88 -33.06 7.78
C ILE A 13 37.67 -33.89 8.21
N HIS A 14 37.22 -34.82 7.35
CA HIS A 14 36.07 -35.66 7.64
C HIS A 14 36.36 -36.68 8.75
N ALA A 15 37.56 -37.26 8.80
CA ALA A 15 37.98 -38.14 9.89
C ALA A 15 38.03 -37.38 11.23
N ALA A 16 38.64 -36.19 11.25
CA ALA A 16 38.69 -35.34 12.44
C ALA A 16 37.29 -34.82 12.85
N TRP A 17 36.37 -34.64 11.91
CA TRP A 17 34.97 -34.32 12.21
C TRP A 17 34.25 -35.51 12.84
N LYS A 18 34.41 -36.73 12.32
CA LYS A 18 33.79 -37.94 12.88
C LYS A 18 34.20 -38.18 14.33
N GLU A 19 35.48 -37.98 14.65
CA GLU A 19 35.98 -38.14 16.01
C GLU A 19 35.36 -37.09 16.96
N ARG A 20 35.31 -35.82 16.55
CA ARG A 20 34.66 -34.75 17.33
C ARG A 20 33.16 -34.99 17.47
N HIS A 21 32.51 -35.45 16.41
CA HIS A 21 31.09 -35.77 16.41
C HIS A 21 30.77 -36.88 17.43
N ALA A 22 31.51 -37.99 17.42
CA ALA A 22 31.34 -39.06 18.40
C ALA A 22 31.56 -38.56 19.85
N LYS A 23 32.60 -37.76 20.10
CA LYS A 23 32.85 -37.14 21.41
C LYS A 23 31.71 -36.24 21.87
N VAL A 24 31.10 -35.47 20.96
CA VAL A 24 29.94 -34.61 21.26
C VAL A 24 28.71 -35.45 21.59
N LEU A 25 28.45 -36.53 20.82
CA LEU A 25 27.34 -37.44 21.09
C LEU A 25 27.49 -38.12 22.46
N GLU A 26 28.70 -38.60 22.78
CA GLU A 26 29.03 -39.22 24.07
C GLU A 26 28.89 -38.23 25.24
N ALA A 27 29.20 -36.95 25.03
CA ALA A 27 29.01 -35.88 26.01
C ALA A 27 27.53 -35.47 26.21
N GLY A 28 26.57 -36.12 25.53
CA GLY A 28 25.15 -35.82 25.62
C GLY A 28 24.62 -34.80 24.61
N GLY A 29 25.45 -34.46 23.61
CA GLY A 29 25.10 -33.60 22.48
C GLY A 29 24.96 -32.11 22.83
N LEU A 30 24.16 -31.39 22.04
CA LEU A 30 23.98 -29.95 22.21
C LEU A 30 23.10 -29.65 23.43
N HIS A 31 23.64 -28.92 24.41
CA HIS A 31 22.86 -28.35 25.50
C HIS A 31 22.40 -26.93 25.14
N VAL A 32 21.09 -26.69 25.15
CA VAL A 32 20.52 -25.37 24.90
C VAL A 32 20.02 -24.78 26.21
N VAL A 33 20.52 -23.58 26.52
CA VAL A 33 20.11 -22.81 27.69
C VAL A 33 19.24 -21.64 27.22
N GLY A 34 17.98 -21.65 27.65
CA GLY A 34 17.12 -20.47 27.57
C GLY A 34 17.29 -19.65 28.84
N THR A 35 17.84 -18.44 28.73
CA THR A 35 18.05 -17.55 29.89
C THR A 35 16.75 -16.98 30.42
N GLU A 36 15.77 -16.79 29.53
CA GLU A 36 14.42 -16.33 29.80
C GLU A 36 13.43 -17.15 28.96
N ARG A 37 12.13 -16.96 29.22
CA ARG A 37 11.07 -17.44 28.34
C ARG A 37 10.43 -16.31 27.59
N HIS A 38 10.23 -16.53 26.29
CA HIS A 38 9.49 -15.59 25.46
C HIS A 38 8.01 -15.62 25.81
N GLU A 39 7.30 -14.52 25.50
CA GLU A 39 5.83 -14.46 25.54
C GLU A 39 5.16 -15.55 24.69
N SER A 40 5.79 -15.98 23.60
CA SER A 40 5.28 -17.03 22.73
C SER A 40 6.08 -18.31 22.90
N ARG A 41 5.35 -19.38 23.21
CA ARG A 41 5.89 -20.73 23.34
C ARG A 41 6.50 -21.24 22.05
N ARG A 42 6.06 -20.73 20.89
CA ARG A 42 6.63 -21.08 19.58
C ARG A 42 8.11 -20.74 19.50
N VAL A 43 8.51 -19.56 19.97
CA VAL A 43 9.92 -19.09 19.93
C VAL A 43 10.78 -19.93 20.87
N ASP A 44 10.28 -20.22 22.08
CA ASP A 44 10.95 -21.14 23.01
C ASP A 44 11.14 -22.53 22.40
N ASN A 45 10.11 -23.07 21.74
CA ASN A 45 10.18 -24.37 21.06
C ASN A 45 11.17 -24.36 19.89
N GLN A 46 11.33 -23.24 19.18
CA GLN A 46 12.34 -23.09 18.13
C GLN A 46 13.75 -23.12 18.71
N LEU A 47 13.99 -22.42 19.81
CA LEU A 47 15.27 -22.47 20.53
C LEU A 47 15.55 -23.91 21.00
N ARG A 48 14.54 -24.56 21.58
CA ARG A 48 14.62 -25.96 22.02
C ARG A 48 14.96 -26.92 20.88
N GLY A 49 14.31 -26.77 19.73
CA GLY A 49 14.49 -27.61 18.54
C GLY A 49 15.84 -27.43 17.81
N ARG A 50 16.73 -26.59 18.34
CA ARG A 50 18.13 -26.55 17.88
C ARG A 50 18.93 -27.76 18.36
N SER A 51 18.51 -28.37 19.48
CA SER A 51 19.07 -29.61 20.02
C SER A 51 18.25 -30.83 19.59
N GLY A 52 18.85 -32.03 19.62
CA GLY A 52 18.16 -33.30 19.36
C GLY A 52 17.68 -33.52 17.92
N ARG A 53 18.37 -32.93 16.94
CA ARG A 53 18.00 -33.06 15.53
C ARG A 53 18.33 -34.45 15.00
N GLN A 54 17.48 -34.99 14.12
CA GLN A 54 17.69 -36.31 13.48
C GLN A 54 17.90 -37.48 14.47
N GLY A 55 17.47 -37.34 15.73
CA GLY A 55 17.65 -38.37 16.75
C GLY A 55 18.94 -38.26 17.56
N ASP A 56 19.74 -37.22 17.34
CA ASP A 56 20.94 -36.95 18.14
C ASP A 56 20.58 -36.76 19.64
N PRO A 57 21.46 -37.15 20.57
CA PRO A 57 21.33 -36.79 21.98
C PRO A 57 21.38 -35.27 22.12
N GLY A 58 20.65 -34.77 23.11
CA GLY A 58 20.53 -33.35 23.32
C GLY A 58 19.70 -33.03 24.54
N SER A 59 19.94 -31.87 25.14
CA SER A 59 19.21 -31.43 26.32
C SER A 59 18.93 -29.94 26.26
N THR A 60 17.84 -29.53 26.89
CA THR A 60 17.37 -28.15 26.90
C THR A 60 16.87 -27.77 28.27
N ARG A 61 17.31 -26.63 28.79
CA ARG A 61 16.89 -26.10 30.09
C ARG A 61 16.59 -24.61 29.98
N PHE A 62 15.44 -24.21 30.50
CA PHE A 62 15.01 -22.82 30.55
C PHE A 62 15.08 -22.32 31.99
N TYR A 63 15.66 -21.15 32.16
CA TYR A 63 15.71 -20.41 33.41
C TYR A 63 14.70 -19.27 33.36
N LEU A 64 14.25 -18.86 34.55
CA LEU A 64 13.32 -17.75 34.69
C LEU A 64 13.57 -17.08 36.04
N SER A 65 13.58 -15.75 36.05
CA SER A 65 13.58 -14.93 37.26
C SER A 65 12.19 -14.35 37.52
N LEU A 66 11.90 -14.04 38.79
CA LEU A 66 10.70 -13.28 39.17
C LEU A 66 10.72 -11.85 38.58
N GLU A 67 11.90 -11.34 38.24
CA GLU A 67 12.08 -10.00 37.67
C GLU A 67 11.88 -9.96 36.16
N ASP A 68 11.75 -11.11 35.49
CA ASP A 68 11.62 -11.20 34.03
C ASP A 68 10.28 -10.66 33.55
N ASN A 69 10.25 -10.16 32.31
CA ASN A 69 9.06 -9.54 31.70
C ASN A 69 7.83 -10.47 31.73
N LEU A 70 8.01 -11.77 31.43
CA LEU A 70 6.91 -12.74 31.47
C LEU A 70 6.29 -12.85 32.87
N MET A 71 7.13 -12.82 33.92
CA MET A 71 6.67 -12.84 35.30
C MET A 71 6.07 -11.50 35.72
N ARG A 72 6.59 -10.36 35.27
CA ARG A 72 5.99 -9.04 35.55
C ARG A 72 4.57 -8.90 35.01
N ILE A 73 4.28 -9.46 33.84
CA ILE A 73 2.95 -9.38 33.20
C ILE A 73 1.92 -10.24 33.96
N PHE A 74 2.35 -11.31 34.65
CA PHE A 74 1.46 -12.35 35.20
C PHE A 74 1.48 -12.52 36.71
N ALA A 75 2.63 -12.31 37.34
CA ALA A 75 2.78 -12.39 38.77
C ALA A 75 2.22 -11.10 39.37
N SER A 76 0.92 -11.13 39.69
CA SER A 76 0.37 -10.16 40.64
C SER A 76 1.26 -10.13 41.89
N GLU A 77 1.40 -8.98 42.55
CA GLU A 77 2.23 -8.83 43.75
C GLU A 77 1.98 -9.93 44.79
N ARG A 78 0.75 -10.45 44.86
CA ARG A 78 0.36 -11.58 45.72
C ARG A 78 1.03 -12.90 45.36
N VAL A 79 1.20 -13.22 44.07
CA VAL A 79 1.84 -14.47 43.62
C VAL A 79 3.35 -14.43 43.87
N SER A 80 3.99 -13.29 43.56
CA SER A 80 5.41 -13.05 43.88
C SER A 80 5.68 -13.15 45.38
N GLY A 81 4.79 -12.58 46.20
CA GLY A 81 4.91 -12.63 47.67
C GLY A 81 4.74 -14.03 48.27
N ILE A 82 3.94 -14.91 47.64
CA ILE A 82 3.81 -16.31 48.07
C ILE A 82 5.09 -17.10 47.73
N MET A 83 5.67 -16.89 46.55
CA MET A 83 6.92 -17.55 46.14
C MET A 83 8.11 -17.11 47.01
N GLN A 84 8.18 -15.83 47.39
CA GLN A 84 9.20 -15.32 48.31
C GLN A 84 9.07 -15.89 49.73
N LYS A 85 7.84 -16.07 50.23
CA LYS A 85 7.56 -16.65 51.56
C LYS A 85 7.79 -18.15 51.66
N LEU A 86 7.86 -18.87 50.53
CA LEU A 86 8.09 -20.31 50.45
C LEU A 86 9.54 -20.74 50.75
N GLY A 87 10.38 -19.82 51.27
CA GLY A 87 11.71 -20.17 51.80
C GLY A 87 12.80 -20.25 50.74
N MET A 88 12.95 -19.18 49.95
CA MET A 88 14.00 -19.07 48.94
C MET A 88 15.36 -18.81 49.60
N GLN A 89 16.23 -19.82 49.67
CA GLN A 89 17.64 -19.60 50.00
C GLN A 89 18.41 -19.17 48.74
N ARG A 90 19.35 -18.22 48.88
CA ARG A 90 20.22 -17.81 47.77
C ARG A 90 21.04 -19.02 47.30
N GLY A 91 20.79 -19.49 46.08
CA GLY A 91 21.54 -20.59 45.46
C GLY A 91 20.74 -21.87 45.20
N GLU A 92 19.48 -21.95 45.64
CA GLU A 92 18.61 -23.11 45.38
C GLU A 92 17.72 -22.89 44.15
N ALA A 93 17.74 -23.86 43.22
CA ALA A 93 16.88 -23.84 42.04
C ALA A 93 15.49 -24.44 42.38
N ILE A 94 14.43 -23.74 42.01
CA ILE A 94 13.06 -24.24 42.16
C ILE A 94 12.75 -25.18 41.01
N GLU A 95 12.82 -26.49 41.24
CA GLU A 95 12.33 -27.50 40.30
C GLU A 95 10.98 -28.05 40.79
N HIS A 96 9.87 -27.40 40.40
CA HIS A 96 8.55 -27.92 40.71
C HIS A 96 7.64 -27.99 39.47
N PRO A 97 7.01 -29.16 39.18
CA PRO A 97 6.07 -29.31 38.06
C PRO A 97 4.93 -28.28 38.00
N TRP A 98 4.43 -27.76 39.13
CA TRP A 98 3.35 -26.76 39.13
C TRP A 98 3.81 -25.42 38.57
N VAL A 99 5.07 -25.02 38.83
CA VAL A 99 5.65 -23.77 38.33
C VAL A 99 5.75 -23.82 36.81
N THR A 100 6.25 -24.93 36.26
CA THR A 100 6.30 -25.15 34.81
C THR A 100 4.91 -25.09 34.16
N LYS A 101 3.88 -25.68 34.81
CA LYS A 101 2.50 -25.64 34.30
C LYS A 101 1.88 -24.24 34.40
N ALA A 102 2.16 -23.51 35.48
CA ALA A 102 1.69 -22.14 35.68
C ALA A 102 2.29 -21.19 34.63
N ILE A 103 3.59 -21.30 34.35
CA ILE A 103 4.28 -20.53 33.31
C ILE A 103 3.71 -20.86 31.92
N ALA A 104 3.48 -22.14 31.62
CA ALA A 104 2.86 -22.54 30.35
C ALA A 104 1.44 -21.97 30.16
N ASN A 105 0.65 -21.91 31.25
CA ASN A 105 -0.68 -21.29 31.22
C ASN A 105 -0.60 -19.77 31.05
N ALA A 106 0.38 -19.12 31.69
CA ALA A 106 0.64 -17.69 31.51
C ALA A 106 0.97 -17.37 30.04
N GLN A 107 1.92 -18.09 29.44
CA GLN A 107 2.25 -17.97 28.01
C GLN A 107 1.01 -18.17 27.12
N LYS A 108 0.19 -19.20 27.38
CA LYS A 108 -1.05 -19.43 26.63
C LYS A 108 -2.03 -18.25 26.70
N LYS A 109 -2.11 -17.58 27.85
CA LYS A 109 -2.99 -16.41 28.01
C LYS A 109 -2.40 -15.15 27.37
N VAL A 110 -1.07 -14.96 27.36
CA VAL A 110 -0.42 -13.90 26.54
C VAL A 110 -0.67 -14.13 25.06
N GLU A 111 -0.49 -15.37 24.59
CA GLU A 111 -0.78 -15.74 23.21
C GLU A 111 -2.24 -15.51 22.86
N GLY A 112 -3.18 -15.85 23.75
CA GLY A 112 -4.60 -15.55 23.59
C GLY A 112 -4.88 -14.05 23.47
N ARG A 113 -4.31 -13.23 24.37
CA ARG A 113 -4.44 -11.77 24.30
C ARG A 113 -3.90 -11.20 22.99
N ASN A 114 -2.71 -11.62 22.56
CA ASN A 114 -2.10 -11.17 21.30
C ASN A 114 -2.91 -11.65 20.09
N PHE A 115 -3.48 -12.85 20.16
CA PHE A 115 -4.39 -13.37 19.15
C PHE A 115 -5.67 -12.53 19.06
N ASP A 116 -6.28 -12.16 20.18
CA ASP A 116 -7.50 -11.34 20.21
C ASP A 116 -7.25 -9.93 19.65
N ILE A 117 -6.13 -9.29 20.03
CA ILE A 117 -5.71 -8.00 19.46
C ILE A 117 -5.54 -8.12 17.94
N ARG A 118 -4.83 -9.16 17.48
CA ARG A 118 -4.60 -9.37 16.05
C ARG A 118 -5.88 -9.70 15.31
N LYS A 119 -6.80 -10.46 15.91
CA LYS A 119 -8.11 -10.75 15.34
C LYS A 119 -8.89 -9.46 15.14
N GLN A 120 -8.89 -8.55 16.12
CA GLN A 120 -9.53 -7.25 15.96
C GLN A 120 -8.91 -6.45 14.82
N LEU A 121 -7.57 -6.39 14.72
CA LEU A 121 -6.90 -5.70 13.61
C LEU A 121 -7.26 -6.31 12.25
N LEU A 122 -7.25 -7.64 12.13
CA LEU A 122 -7.63 -8.35 10.91
C LEU A 122 -9.07 -8.05 10.50
N GLU A 123 -9.99 -7.91 11.46
CA GLU A 123 -11.38 -7.60 11.15
C GLU A 123 -11.58 -6.19 10.53
N PHE A 124 -10.71 -5.23 10.84
CA PHE A 124 -10.68 -3.92 10.15
C PHE A 124 -10.06 -4.05 8.76
N ASP A 125 -8.97 -4.82 8.66
CA ASP A 125 -8.25 -5.05 7.40
C ASP A 125 -9.13 -5.84 6.40
N ASP A 126 -9.99 -6.75 6.87
CA ASP A 126 -10.93 -7.51 6.05
C ASP A 126 -11.87 -6.58 5.26
N VAL A 127 -12.35 -5.49 5.87
CA VAL A 127 -13.22 -4.50 5.20
C VAL A 127 -12.49 -3.80 4.06
N ALA A 128 -11.28 -3.32 4.33
CA ALA A 128 -10.45 -2.67 3.31
C ALA A 128 -10.06 -3.65 2.20
N ASN A 129 -9.80 -4.91 2.55
CA ASN A 129 -9.49 -5.96 1.58
C ASN A 129 -10.66 -6.31 0.67
N ASP A 130 -11.88 -6.39 1.22
CA ASP A 130 -13.08 -6.66 0.42
C ASP A 130 -13.36 -5.51 -0.56
N GLN A 131 -13.25 -4.25 -0.11
CA GLN A 131 -13.35 -3.08 -0.98
C GLN A 131 -12.27 -3.08 -2.06
N ARG A 132 -11.01 -3.34 -1.68
CA ARG A 132 -9.89 -3.41 -2.61
C ARG A 132 -10.09 -4.45 -3.70
N LYS A 133 -10.62 -5.64 -3.36
CA LYS A 133 -10.89 -6.68 -4.36
C LYS A 133 -11.86 -6.18 -5.42
N VAL A 134 -12.97 -5.55 -5.02
CA VAL A 134 -13.96 -5.01 -5.95
C VAL A 134 -13.35 -3.95 -6.86
N VAL A 135 -12.61 -2.99 -6.29
CA VAL A 135 -11.98 -1.92 -7.09
C VAL A 135 -10.92 -2.48 -8.05
N TYR A 136 -10.13 -3.47 -7.61
CA TYR A 136 -9.09 -4.05 -8.45
C TYR A 136 -9.68 -4.95 -9.53
N GLU A 137 -10.76 -5.67 -9.24
CA GLU A 137 -11.50 -6.45 -10.23
C GLU A 137 -12.05 -5.52 -11.32
N GLN A 138 -12.75 -4.44 -10.94
CA GLN A 138 -13.22 -3.43 -11.90
C GLN A 138 -12.06 -2.80 -12.69
N ARG A 139 -10.96 -2.47 -12.02
CA ARG A 139 -9.78 -1.88 -12.67
C ARG A 139 -9.12 -2.84 -13.67
N ASP A 140 -9.00 -4.12 -13.32
CA ASP A 140 -8.45 -5.15 -14.19
C ASP A 140 -9.38 -5.41 -15.38
N GLU A 141 -10.70 -5.46 -15.17
CA GLU A 141 -11.70 -5.53 -16.25
C GLU A 141 -11.58 -4.36 -17.23
N LEU A 142 -11.46 -3.13 -16.73
CA LEU A 142 -11.23 -1.94 -17.57
C LEU A 142 -9.90 -2.01 -18.33
N MET A 143 -8.85 -2.59 -17.74
CA MET A 143 -7.55 -2.78 -18.38
C MET A 143 -7.57 -3.86 -19.47
N ASP A 144 -8.36 -4.92 -19.31
CA ASP A 144 -8.42 -6.04 -20.24
C ASP A 144 -9.35 -5.77 -21.43
N ILE A 145 -10.43 -5.02 -21.22
CA ILE A 145 -11.39 -4.68 -22.26
C ILE A 145 -10.81 -3.62 -23.20
N SER A 146 -10.95 -3.84 -24.51
CA SER A 146 -10.52 -2.89 -25.55
C SER A 146 -11.55 -1.81 -25.87
N ASP A 147 -12.83 -2.08 -25.63
CA ASP A 147 -13.95 -1.19 -25.93
C ASP A 147 -14.85 -1.01 -24.70
N VAL A 148 -14.84 0.20 -24.14
CA VAL A 148 -15.61 0.59 -22.95
C VAL A 148 -16.87 1.40 -23.30
N SER A 149 -17.20 1.50 -24.60
CA SER A 149 -18.32 2.31 -25.11
C SER A 149 -19.64 2.02 -24.43
N SER A 150 -20.04 0.75 -24.38
CA SER A 150 -21.30 0.31 -23.78
C SER A 150 -21.37 0.58 -22.28
N SER A 151 -20.24 0.48 -21.57
CA SER A 151 -20.17 0.84 -20.15
C SER A 151 -20.33 2.34 -19.95
N ILE A 152 -19.70 3.16 -20.79
CA ILE A 152 -19.87 4.62 -20.75
C ILE A 152 -21.30 5.02 -21.11
N GLU A 153 -21.91 4.40 -22.12
CA GLU A 153 -23.30 4.64 -22.51
C GLU A 153 -24.27 4.40 -21.34
N ALA A 154 -24.15 3.24 -20.68
CA ALA A 154 -24.93 2.92 -19.49
C ALA A 154 -24.67 3.90 -18.34
N LEU A 155 -23.40 4.24 -18.06
CA LEU A 155 -23.04 5.20 -17.02
C LEU A 155 -23.63 6.59 -17.29
N ARG A 156 -23.64 7.04 -18.55
CA ARG A 156 -24.26 8.31 -18.94
C ARG A 156 -25.76 8.31 -18.67
N GLU A 157 -26.46 7.25 -19.08
CA GLU A 157 -27.89 7.11 -18.85
C GLU A 157 -28.21 7.14 -17.35
N ASP A 158 -27.49 6.37 -16.54
CA ASP A 158 -27.69 6.31 -15.09
C ASP A 158 -27.43 7.66 -14.40
N VAL A 159 -26.31 8.32 -14.73
CA VAL A 159 -25.94 9.62 -14.16
C VAL A 159 -26.93 10.71 -14.53
N VAL A 160 -27.37 10.76 -15.78
CA VAL A 160 -28.35 11.77 -16.25
C VAL A 160 -29.71 11.52 -15.61
N ASN A 161 -30.17 10.26 -15.55
CA ASN A 161 -31.42 9.93 -14.88
C ASN A 161 -31.38 10.29 -13.40
N GLY A 162 -30.28 10.01 -12.69
CA GLY A 162 -30.10 10.41 -11.30
C GLY A 162 -30.05 11.93 -11.10
N LEU A 163 -29.50 12.68 -12.06
CA LEU A 163 -29.57 14.14 -12.06
C LEU A 163 -31.01 14.62 -12.25
N ILE A 164 -31.74 14.06 -13.21
CA ILE A 164 -33.13 14.42 -13.49
C ILE A 164 -34.00 14.13 -12.26
N ASP A 165 -33.85 12.97 -11.61
CA ASP A 165 -34.60 12.59 -10.40
C ASP A 165 -34.52 13.63 -9.27
N ARG A 166 -33.40 14.37 -9.20
CA ARG A 166 -33.18 15.39 -8.17
C ARG A 166 -34.02 16.66 -8.40
N TYR A 167 -34.32 17.00 -9.64
CA TYR A 167 -35.07 18.21 -10.02
C TYR A 167 -36.49 17.91 -10.50
N ILE A 168 -36.71 16.70 -11.02
CA ILE A 168 -37.98 16.16 -11.51
C ILE A 168 -38.19 14.83 -10.78
N PRO A 169 -38.91 14.83 -9.64
CA PRO A 169 -39.17 13.61 -8.90
C PRO A 169 -39.98 12.61 -9.75
N PRO A 170 -39.71 11.29 -9.64
CA PRO A 170 -40.47 10.29 -10.37
C PRO A 170 -41.97 10.34 -10.06
N GLU A 171 -42.81 10.18 -11.09
CA GLU A 171 -44.28 10.19 -10.99
C GLU A 171 -44.85 11.51 -10.44
N SER A 172 -44.14 12.62 -10.62
CA SER A 172 -44.56 13.94 -10.16
C SER A 172 -45.38 14.72 -11.21
N LEU A 173 -46.13 15.71 -10.72
CA LEU A 173 -46.85 16.67 -11.56
C LEU A 173 -45.87 17.74 -12.08
N GLU A 174 -46.14 18.27 -13.27
CA GLU A 174 -45.31 19.32 -13.92
C GLU A 174 -45.05 20.54 -13.02
N GLU A 175 -46.00 20.89 -12.14
CA GLU A 175 -45.85 22.00 -11.18
C GLU A 175 -44.74 21.78 -10.13
N GLN A 176 -44.30 20.53 -9.93
CA GLN A 176 -43.25 20.16 -8.99
C GLN A 176 -41.86 20.13 -9.63
N TRP A 177 -41.76 20.38 -10.93
CA TRP A 177 -40.52 20.28 -11.68
C TRP A 177 -39.69 21.57 -11.52
N ASP A 178 -38.43 21.43 -11.13
CA ASP A 178 -37.46 22.53 -11.13
C ASP A 178 -36.66 22.55 -12.45
N ILE A 179 -37.30 23.00 -13.52
CA ILE A 179 -36.70 23.08 -14.86
C ILE A 179 -35.55 24.10 -14.92
N PRO A 180 -35.62 25.28 -14.27
CA PRO A 180 -34.49 26.20 -14.21
C PRO A 180 -33.28 25.59 -13.50
N GLY A 181 -33.49 24.91 -12.37
CA GLY A 181 -32.43 24.23 -11.63
C GLY A 181 -31.80 23.08 -12.41
N LEU A 182 -32.62 22.30 -13.13
CA LEU A 182 -32.13 21.23 -14.02
C LEU A 182 -31.26 21.80 -15.15
N SER A 183 -31.70 22.89 -15.79
CA SER A 183 -30.96 23.51 -16.89
C SER A 183 -29.61 24.07 -16.42
N GLU A 184 -29.59 24.74 -15.27
CA GLU A 184 -28.35 25.24 -14.67
C GLU A 184 -27.41 24.10 -14.26
N ALA A 185 -27.94 23.00 -13.73
CA ALA A 185 -27.14 21.83 -13.37
C ALA A 185 -26.51 21.14 -14.58
N LEU A 186 -27.28 20.97 -15.66
CA LEU A 186 -26.79 20.40 -16.93
C LEU A 186 -25.67 21.26 -17.54
N GLU A 187 -25.83 22.59 -17.54
CA GLU A 187 -24.80 23.52 -18.01
C GLU A 187 -23.57 23.49 -17.11
N ARG A 188 -23.76 23.66 -15.79
CA ARG A 188 -22.65 23.77 -14.84
C ARG A 188 -21.86 22.48 -14.75
N GLU A 189 -22.50 21.32 -14.74
CA GLU A 189 -21.86 20.02 -14.45
C GLU A 189 -21.38 19.30 -15.72
N TYR A 190 -22.06 19.47 -16.84
CA TYR A 190 -21.80 18.73 -18.09
C TYR A 190 -21.55 19.62 -19.32
N ASP A 191 -21.57 20.96 -19.19
CA ASP A 191 -21.44 21.93 -20.31
C ASP A 191 -22.54 21.76 -21.39
N LEU A 192 -23.70 21.22 -20.99
CA LEU A 192 -24.83 20.95 -21.88
C LEU A 192 -25.84 22.10 -21.83
N HIS A 193 -25.98 22.81 -22.94
CA HIS A 193 -26.88 23.95 -23.07
C HIS A 193 -28.18 23.51 -23.73
N TYR A 194 -29.09 22.94 -22.94
CA TYR A 194 -30.39 22.47 -23.43
C TYR A 194 -31.50 23.44 -23.05
N PRO A 195 -32.29 23.95 -24.01
CA PRO A 195 -33.42 24.82 -23.70
C PRO A 195 -34.63 23.98 -23.26
N VAL A 196 -34.51 23.30 -22.12
CA VAL A 196 -35.52 22.36 -21.60
C VAL A 196 -36.88 23.03 -21.41
N GLN A 197 -36.89 24.28 -20.92
CA GLN A 197 -38.11 25.07 -20.77
C GLN A 197 -38.81 25.31 -22.12
N GLN A 198 -38.05 25.64 -23.16
CA GLN A 198 -38.63 25.88 -24.49
C GLN A 198 -39.24 24.60 -25.06
N TRP A 199 -38.62 23.45 -24.81
CA TRP A 199 -39.19 22.17 -25.26
C TRP A 199 -40.55 21.90 -24.64
N LEU A 200 -40.70 22.17 -23.33
CA LEU A 200 -41.98 21.99 -22.63
C LEU A 200 -43.03 23.03 -23.06
N ASP A 201 -42.60 24.26 -23.34
CA ASP A 201 -43.51 25.32 -23.83
C ASP A 201 -44.00 25.05 -25.28
N GLU A 202 -43.21 24.34 -26.10
CA GLU A 202 -43.50 24.06 -27.51
C GLU A 202 -44.30 22.76 -27.74
N ASP A 203 -44.20 21.79 -26.82
CA ASP A 203 -44.78 20.46 -26.98
C ASP A 203 -45.48 19.97 -25.69
N ASP A 204 -46.80 20.18 -25.65
CA ASP A 204 -47.69 19.72 -24.56
C ASP A 204 -47.75 18.17 -24.42
N SER A 205 -47.12 17.40 -25.31
CA SER A 205 -47.02 15.94 -25.22
C SER A 205 -45.73 15.43 -24.56
N LEU A 206 -44.85 16.35 -24.14
CA LEU A 206 -43.67 16.01 -23.35
C LEU A 206 -44.06 15.73 -21.90
N HIS A 207 -44.14 14.45 -21.58
CA HIS A 207 -44.28 13.94 -20.23
C HIS A 207 -42.90 13.60 -19.65
N GLU A 208 -42.85 13.30 -18.36
CA GLU A 208 -41.60 12.98 -17.65
C GLU A 208 -40.72 11.97 -18.40
N GLU A 209 -41.29 10.83 -18.82
CA GLU A 209 -40.55 9.79 -19.54
C GLU A 209 -40.04 10.24 -20.91
N THR A 210 -40.81 11.02 -21.66
CA THR A 210 -40.41 11.47 -23.00
C THR A 210 -39.37 12.57 -22.91
N LEU A 211 -39.43 13.42 -21.88
CA LEU A 211 -38.42 14.41 -21.58
C LEU A 211 -37.07 13.76 -21.22
N ARG A 212 -37.07 12.76 -20.33
CA ARG A 212 -35.87 11.99 -19.96
C ARG A 212 -35.20 11.38 -21.19
N LYS A 213 -35.99 10.67 -22.02
CA LYS A 213 -35.50 10.06 -23.26
C LYS A 213 -34.90 11.10 -24.21
N ARG A 214 -35.52 12.27 -24.33
CA ARG A 214 -35.01 13.35 -25.18
C ARG A 214 -33.67 13.89 -24.69
N ILE A 215 -33.52 14.14 -23.39
CA ILE A 215 -32.24 14.63 -22.81
C ILE A 215 -31.12 13.61 -23.03
N VAL A 216 -31.39 12.32 -22.79
CA VAL A 216 -30.41 11.25 -23.02
C VAL A 216 -30.04 11.16 -24.50
N GLN A 217 -31.01 11.24 -25.42
CA GLN A 217 -30.76 11.22 -26.87
C GLN A 217 -29.91 12.39 -27.36
N GLU A 218 -30.19 13.61 -26.87
CA GLU A 218 -29.39 14.80 -27.23
C GLU A 218 -27.94 14.65 -26.73
N MET A 219 -27.76 14.09 -25.53
CA MET A 219 -26.44 13.81 -24.98
C MET A 219 -25.69 12.71 -25.74
N GLU A 220 -26.39 11.65 -26.16
CA GLU A 220 -25.86 10.58 -27.02
C GLU A 220 -25.41 11.15 -28.37
N GLN A 221 -26.23 12.01 -28.97
CA GLN A 221 -25.93 12.66 -30.25
C GLN A 221 -24.72 13.60 -30.12
N ALA A 222 -24.68 14.45 -29.09
CA ALA A 222 -23.54 15.33 -28.83
C ALA A 222 -22.24 14.55 -28.63
N TYR A 223 -22.31 13.34 -28.06
CA TYR A 223 -21.14 12.47 -27.92
C TYR A 223 -20.74 11.80 -29.24
N SER A 224 -21.71 11.33 -30.03
CA SER A 224 -21.49 10.76 -31.36
C SER A 224 -20.84 11.75 -32.31
N ASP A 225 -21.26 13.03 -32.24
CA ASP A 225 -20.65 14.11 -33.01
C ASP A 225 -19.18 14.34 -32.62
N LYS A 226 -18.84 14.21 -31.32
CA LYS A 226 -17.44 14.25 -30.86
C LYS A 226 -16.64 13.05 -31.36
N GLU A 227 -17.24 11.85 -31.33
CA GLU A 227 -16.60 10.65 -31.85
C GLU A 227 -16.27 10.76 -33.33
N ALA A 228 -17.17 11.35 -34.12
CA ALA A 228 -16.95 11.62 -35.54
C ALA A 228 -15.76 12.60 -35.78
N LEU A 229 -15.51 13.54 -34.87
CA LEU A 229 -14.41 14.50 -34.96
C LEU A 229 -13.04 13.93 -34.52
N VAL A 230 -13.01 13.13 -33.44
CA VAL A 230 -11.77 12.56 -32.85
C VAL A 230 -11.32 11.28 -33.56
N GLY A 231 -12.27 10.51 -34.05
CA GLY A 231 -12.09 9.12 -34.44
C GLY A 231 -12.26 8.17 -33.26
N SER A 232 -12.90 7.02 -33.52
CA SER A 232 -13.28 6.05 -32.50
C SER A 232 -12.07 5.49 -31.73
N GLU A 233 -10.97 5.12 -32.40
CA GLU A 233 -9.80 4.52 -31.75
C GLU A 233 -9.18 5.44 -30.69
N ASN A 234 -8.99 6.72 -31.01
CA ASN A 234 -8.44 7.71 -30.08
C ASN A 234 -9.42 7.97 -28.92
N LEU A 235 -10.74 8.00 -29.20
CA LEU A 235 -11.75 8.22 -28.18
C LEU A 235 -11.81 7.06 -27.17
N ARG A 236 -11.76 5.80 -27.63
CA ARG A 236 -11.78 4.63 -26.72
C ARG A 236 -10.53 4.59 -25.82
N VAL A 237 -9.36 4.92 -26.36
CA VAL A 237 -8.12 5.02 -25.57
C VAL A 237 -8.25 6.14 -24.52
N TYR A 238 -8.83 7.28 -24.92
CA TYR A 238 -9.05 8.41 -24.03
C TYR A 238 -10.05 8.08 -22.91
N GLU A 239 -11.20 7.51 -23.23
CA GLU A 239 -12.22 7.07 -22.25
C GLU A 239 -11.61 6.15 -21.20
N LYS A 240 -10.89 5.11 -21.64
CA LYS A 240 -10.23 4.16 -20.74
C LYS A 240 -9.18 4.83 -19.86
N ALA A 241 -8.38 5.73 -20.41
CA ALA A 241 -7.37 6.45 -19.64
C ALA A 241 -8.00 7.33 -18.54
N ILE A 242 -9.09 8.03 -18.87
CA ILE A 242 -9.82 8.88 -17.94
C ILE A 242 -10.49 8.04 -16.84
N MET A 243 -11.18 6.95 -17.20
CA MET A 243 -11.80 6.05 -16.20
C MET A 243 -10.77 5.52 -15.20
N LEU A 244 -9.63 5.03 -15.69
CA LEU A 244 -8.56 4.51 -14.84
C LEU A 244 -7.96 5.61 -13.95
N GLN A 245 -7.72 6.81 -14.49
CA GLN A 245 -7.17 7.93 -13.74
C GLN A 245 -8.12 8.40 -12.62
N ILE A 246 -9.41 8.51 -12.91
CA ILE A 246 -10.43 8.92 -11.94
C ILE A 246 -10.58 7.84 -10.86
N LEU A 247 -10.71 6.57 -11.25
CA LEU A 247 -10.77 5.44 -10.31
C LEU A 247 -9.55 5.43 -9.37
N ASP A 248 -8.34 5.55 -9.92
CA ASP A 248 -7.11 5.54 -9.12
C ASP A 248 -7.05 6.75 -8.16
N THR A 249 -7.56 7.92 -8.57
CA THR A 249 -7.58 9.13 -7.74
C THR A 249 -8.55 9.01 -6.57
N HIS A 250 -9.81 8.66 -6.85
CA HIS A 250 -10.83 8.42 -5.83
C HIS A 250 -10.44 7.30 -4.87
N TRP A 251 -9.84 6.22 -5.38
CA TRP A 251 -9.38 5.12 -4.53
C TRP A 251 -8.28 5.56 -3.56
N LYS A 252 -7.32 6.37 -4.00
CA LYS A 252 -6.28 6.94 -3.11
C LYS A 252 -6.90 7.82 -2.02
N GLU A 253 -7.87 8.66 -2.37
CA GLU A 253 -8.57 9.52 -1.41
C GLU A 253 -9.38 8.69 -0.40
N HIS A 254 -10.08 7.66 -0.86
CA HIS A 254 -10.81 6.73 -0.01
C HIS A 254 -9.90 5.99 0.96
N LEU A 255 -8.74 5.51 0.51
CA LEU A 255 -7.75 4.88 1.40
C LEU A 255 -7.28 5.84 2.50
N ALA A 256 -7.00 7.09 2.17
CA ALA A 256 -6.64 8.10 3.17
C ALA A 256 -7.80 8.37 4.16
N ALA A 257 -9.02 8.48 3.65
CA ALA A 257 -10.21 8.69 4.47
C ALA A 257 -10.50 7.49 5.41
N MET A 258 -10.26 6.27 4.94
CA MET A 258 -10.36 5.03 5.73
C MET A 258 -9.34 4.98 6.88
N ASP A 259 -8.11 5.45 6.65
CA ASP A 259 -7.10 5.55 7.70
C ASP A 259 -7.51 6.55 8.79
N TYR A 260 -8.05 7.71 8.42
CA TYR A 260 -8.59 8.67 9.40
C TYR A 260 -9.78 8.10 10.16
N LEU A 261 -10.69 7.41 9.48
CA LEU A 261 -11.84 6.75 10.10
C LEU A 261 -11.38 5.71 11.13
N ARG A 262 -10.37 4.89 10.80
CA ARG A 262 -9.81 3.88 11.70
C ARG A 262 -9.24 4.49 12.97
N GLN A 263 -8.56 5.64 12.88
CA GLN A 263 -8.02 6.32 14.06
C GLN A 263 -9.11 6.94 14.94
N GLY A 264 -10.16 7.50 14.33
CA GLY A 264 -11.26 8.17 15.03
C GLY A 264 -12.32 7.24 15.64
N ILE A 265 -12.50 6.03 15.10
CA ILE A 265 -13.64 5.17 15.45
C ILE A 265 -13.67 4.72 16.91
N HIS A 266 -12.51 4.67 17.57
CA HIS A 266 -12.41 4.30 18.98
C HIS A 266 -13.18 5.26 19.90
N LEU A 267 -13.36 6.52 19.49
CA LEU A 267 -14.16 7.50 20.23
C LEU A 267 -15.65 7.13 20.27
N ARG A 268 -16.16 6.38 19.29
CA ARG A 268 -17.56 5.90 19.31
C ARG A 268 -17.82 4.85 20.39
N GLY A 269 -16.77 4.21 20.90
CA GLY A 269 -16.86 3.31 22.04
C GLY A 269 -17.36 4.00 23.32
N TYR A 270 -17.15 5.32 23.45
CA TYR A 270 -17.67 6.11 24.58
C TYR A 270 -19.21 6.16 24.60
N ALA A 271 -19.85 6.04 23.44
CA ALA A 271 -21.31 6.00 23.31
C ALA A 271 -21.90 4.57 23.44
N GLN A 272 -21.12 3.61 23.97
CA GLN A 272 -21.51 2.19 24.10
C GLN A 272 -21.88 1.50 22.77
N LYS A 273 -21.55 2.11 21.63
CA LYS A 273 -21.67 1.48 20.31
C LYS A 273 -20.44 0.62 20.04
N ASN A 274 -20.62 -0.49 19.33
CA ASN A 274 -19.51 -1.33 18.93
C ASN A 274 -18.69 -0.65 17.81
N PRO A 275 -17.42 -0.22 18.06
CA PRO A 275 -16.63 0.52 17.07
C PRO A 275 -16.45 -0.24 15.76
N LYS A 276 -16.37 -1.57 15.80
CA LYS A 276 -16.21 -2.40 14.61
C LYS A 276 -17.41 -2.32 13.67
N GLN A 277 -18.63 -2.38 14.23
CA GLN A 277 -19.85 -2.32 13.42
C GLN A 277 -20.03 -0.93 12.83
N GLU A 278 -19.73 0.11 13.61
CA GLU A 278 -19.75 1.49 13.16
C GLU A 278 -18.73 1.73 12.04
N TYR A 279 -17.51 1.22 12.19
CA TYR A 279 -16.48 1.26 11.14
C TYR A 279 -16.98 0.61 9.85
N LYS A 280 -17.51 -0.63 9.94
CA LYS A 280 -18.03 -1.35 8.77
C LYS A 280 -19.13 -0.56 8.04
N ARG A 281 -20.08 0.02 8.79
CA ARG A 281 -21.20 0.78 8.21
C ARG A 281 -20.70 2.04 7.50
N GLU A 282 -19.88 2.83 8.19
CA GLU A 282 -19.37 4.10 7.66
C GLU A 282 -18.40 3.89 6.50
N ALA A 283 -17.52 2.88 6.60
CA ALA A 283 -16.64 2.48 5.51
C ALA A 283 -17.42 2.06 4.25
N PHE A 284 -18.54 1.35 4.42
CA PHE A 284 -19.40 0.95 3.30
C PHE A 284 -20.14 2.15 2.69
N GLU A 285 -20.67 3.05 3.52
CA GLU A 285 -21.30 4.30 3.04
C GLU A 285 -20.30 5.18 2.28
N MET A 286 -19.07 5.34 2.78
CA MET A 286 -18.01 6.07 2.10
C MET A 286 -17.64 5.41 0.77
N PHE A 287 -17.54 4.08 0.75
CA PHE A 287 -17.24 3.34 -0.48
C PHE A 287 -18.34 3.48 -1.54
N LYS A 288 -19.62 3.43 -1.15
CA LYS A 288 -20.73 3.65 -2.07
C LYS A 288 -20.68 5.06 -2.68
N ARG A 289 -20.46 6.08 -1.84
CA ARG A 289 -20.31 7.46 -2.32
C ARG A 289 -19.11 7.64 -3.24
N MET A 290 -18.01 6.95 -2.98
CA MET A 290 -16.82 6.95 -3.84
C MET A 290 -17.18 6.40 -5.22
N LEU A 291 -17.87 5.26 -5.31
CA LEU A 291 -18.30 4.68 -6.59
C LEU A 291 -19.21 5.64 -7.36
N GLU A 292 -20.24 6.19 -6.70
CA GLU A 292 -21.13 7.19 -7.31
C GLU A 292 -20.34 8.43 -7.80
N SER A 293 -19.37 8.90 -7.01
CA SER A 293 -18.54 10.06 -7.38
C SER A 293 -17.66 9.77 -8.61
N ILE A 294 -17.14 8.55 -8.73
CA ILE A 294 -16.39 8.11 -9.91
C ILE A 294 -17.29 8.15 -11.15
N GLU A 295 -18.50 7.61 -11.06
CA GLU A 295 -19.46 7.59 -12.18
C GLU A 295 -19.79 9.02 -12.65
N HIS A 296 -20.12 9.92 -11.71
CA HIS A 296 -20.39 11.32 -12.01
C HIS A 296 -19.18 12.05 -12.62
N GLU A 297 -17.98 11.86 -12.07
CA GLU A 297 -16.78 12.54 -12.56
C GLU A 297 -16.37 12.03 -13.95
N VAL A 298 -16.49 10.73 -14.22
CA VAL A 298 -16.22 10.17 -15.55
C VAL A 298 -17.14 10.82 -16.58
N VAL A 299 -18.45 10.84 -16.34
CA VAL A 299 -19.41 11.45 -17.28
C VAL A 299 -19.18 12.95 -17.41
N SER A 300 -18.90 13.66 -16.31
CA SER A 300 -18.62 15.09 -16.32
C SER A 300 -17.37 15.45 -17.14
N VAL A 301 -16.28 14.70 -16.96
CA VAL A 301 -15.04 14.95 -17.71
C VAL A 301 -15.24 14.65 -19.19
N LEU A 302 -15.83 13.51 -19.55
CA LEU A 302 -16.06 13.11 -20.94
C LEU A 302 -16.99 14.06 -21.70
N THR A 303 -18.05 14.57 -21.04
CA THR A 303 -18.98 15.54 -21.64
C THR A 303 -18.38 16.93 -21.81
N ARG A 304 -17.46 17.35 -20.93
CA ARG A 304 -16.81 18.68 -21.03
C ARG A 304 -15.67 18.76 -22.03
N VAL A 305 -15.07 17.63 -22.43
CA VAL A 305 -13.93 17.66 -23.36
C VAL A 305 -14.33 18.39 -24.65
N LYS A 306 -13.59 19.45 -24.96
CA LYS A 306 -13.68 20.18 -26.23
C LYS A 306 -12.60 19.66 -27.15
N VAL A 307 -13.04 18.95 -28.19
CA VAL A 307 -12.16 18.45 -29.24
C VAL A 307 -11.84 19.61 -30.16
N GLN A 308 -10.57 20.02 -30.21
CA GLN A 308 -10.12 20.94 -31.24
C GLN A 308 -9.85 20.14 -32.52
N ALA A 309 -10.41 20.59 -33.64
CA ALA A 309 -10.14 19.98 -34.95
C ALA A 309 -8.62 19.96 -35.21
N PRO A 310 -8.07 18.87 -35.78
CA PRO A 310 -6.62 18.61 -35.83
C PRO A 310 -5.80 19.55 -36.72
N GLU A 311 -6.35 20.67 -37.20
CA GLU A 311 -5.66 21.58 -38.11
C GLU A 311 -4.62 22.48 -37.40
N GLU A 312 -4.55 22.47 -36.05
CA GLU A 312 -3.56 23.23 -35.28
C GLU A 312 -2.77 22.42 -34.24
N MET A 313 -2.73 21.08 -34.33
CA MET A 313 -1.81 20.30 -33.49
C MET A 313 -0.40 20.23 -34.11
N ARG A 314 0.24 21.39 -34.34
CA ARG A 314 1.71 21.43 -34.39
C ARG A 314 2.19 21.23 -32.95
N MET A 315 2.45 19.99 -32.59
CA MET A 315 3.13 19.65 -31.34
C MET A 315 4.45 20.44 -31.29
N PRO A 316 4.63 21.43 -30.39
CA PRO A 316 5.97 21.85 -30.05
C PRO A 316 6.69 20.63 -29.45
N PRO A 317 8.00 20.45 -29.70
CA PRO A 317 8.75 19.35 -29.10
C PRO A 317 8.54 19.38 -27.58
N HIS A 318 8.26 18.22 -27.00
CA HIS A 318 8.16 18.02 -25.56
C HIS A 318 9.49 18.44 -24.89
N GLU A 319 9.62 19.70 -24.49
CA GLU A 319 10.59 20.08 -23.47
C GLU A 319 10.02 19.59 -22.14
N GLN A 320 10.60 18.48 -21.65
CA GLN A 320 10.35 18.03 -20.28
C GLN A 320 10.72 19.18 -19.34
N PRO A 321 9.79 19.68 -18.49
CA PRO A 321 10.17 20.60 -17.44
C PRO A 321 11.01 19.79 -16.44
N GLN A 322 12.33 19.95 -16.53
CA GLN A 322 13.23 19.55 -15.45
C GLN A 322 13.13 20.61 -14.36
N ASP A 323 11.96 20.74 -13.75
CA ASP A 323 11.84 21.50 -12.51
C ASP A 323 12.47 20.66 -11.40
N ALA A 324 13.74 20.95 -11.17
CA ALA A 324 14.45 20.57 -9.97
C ALA A 324 13.67 21.10 -8.77
N ILE A 325 13.00 20.18 -8.07
CA ILE A 325 12.44 20.43 -6.74
C ILE A 325 13.61 20.86 -5.84
N GLN A 326 13.76 22.17 -5.66
CA GLN A 326 14.68 22.74 -4.68
C GLN A 326 14.03 22.55 -3.31
N PHE A 327 14.47 21.53 -2.58
CA PHE A 327 14.22 21.43 -1.15
C PHE A 327 14.96 22.58 -0.44
N ARG A 328 14.28 23.70 -0.22
CA ARG A 328 14.72 24.70 0.77
C ARG A 328 14.48 24.12 2.16
N HIS A 329 15.56 23.61 2.77
CA HIS A 329 15.62 23.50 4.22
C HIS A 329 15.69 24.92 4.79
N GLU A 330 14.57 25.44 5.29
CA GLU A 330 14.59 26.56 6.22
C GLU A 330 15.17 26.05 7.55
N THR A 331 16.43 26.36 7.80
CA THR A 331 17.04 26.18 9.12
C THR A 331 16.39 27.19 10.06
N PHE A 332 15.52 26.67 10.92
CA PHE A 332 14.96 27.34 12.08
C PHE A 332 16.10 27.73 13.04
N ASP A 333 16.34 29.04 13.19
CA ASP A 333 17.37 29.58 14.07
C ASP A 333 16.70 30.13 15.34
N GLY A 334 16.82 29.37 16.44
CA GLY A 334 16.17 29.66 17.71
C GLY A 334 17.01 29.16 18.89
N PHE A 335 17.62 30.12 19.58
CA PHE A 335 18.27 30.07 20.90
C PHE A 335 19.75 29.61 20.99
N GLY A 336 20.65 30.58 20.75
CA GLY A 336 21.66 31.11 21.70
C GLY A 336 22.47 30.20 22.63
N ALA A 337 23.81 30.26 22.45
CA ALA A 337 24.94 30.12 23.39
C ALA A 337 25.11 28.75 24.11
N ASP A 338 26.27 28.10 24.20
CA ASP A 338 27.66 28.55 24.36
C ASP A 338 28.66 27.45 23.92
N GLU A 339 29.89 27.88 23.60
CA GLU A 339 31.19 27.16 23.50
C GLU A 339 31.47 26.09 22.39
N PRO A 340 32.58 26.25 21.63
CA PRO A 340 33.09 25.23 20.71
C PRO A 340 34.27 24.42 21.29
N PRO A 341 34.41 23.11 21.00
CA PRO A 341 35.67 22.40 21.19
C PRO A 341 36.58 22.46 19.94
N PRO A 342 37.91 22.35 20.13
CA PRO A 342 38.90 22.78 19.15
C PRO A 342 39.27 21.67 18.17
N GLY A 343 39.48 22.04 16.90
CA GLY A 343 40.03 21.12 15.91
C GLY A 343 39.65 21.44 14.46
N ALA A 344 39.69 22.71 14.06
CA ALA A 344 39.51 23.08 12.66
C ALA A 344 40.86 23.55 12.10
N ALA A 345 41.43 22.72 11.23
CA ALA A 345 42.48 23.12 10.31
C ALA A 345 41.96 24.23 9.38
N THR A 346 42.81 25.21 9.12
CA THR A 346 42.64 26.29 8.15
C THR A 346 42.21 25.76 6.77
N PRO A 347 41.24 26.40 6.08
CA PRO A 347 40.91 26.04 4.70
C PRO A 347 42.02 26.55 3.74
N PRO A 348 42.36 25.83 2.66
CA PRO A 348 43.12 26.41 1.57
C PRO A 348 42.21 27.23 0.65
N GLU A 349 42.85 28.21 0.03
CA GLU A 349 42.33 29.25 -0.86
C GLU A 349 41.62 28.74 -2.12
N GLU A 350 40.85 29.67 -2.68
CA GLU A 350 40.11 29.65 -3.94
C GLU A 350 40.92 29.08 -5.12
N GLY A 351 40.32 28.14 -5.85
CA GLY A 351 40.88 27.57 -7.08
C GLY A 351 39.84 26.83 -7.93
N GLU A 352 39.47 27.48 -9.03
CA GLU A 352 38.93 26.97 -10.30
C GLU A 352 37.83 25.89 -10.32
N ALA A 353 36.69 26.27 -10.89
CA ALA A 353 35.59 25.38 -11.25
C ALA A 353 36.02 24.38 -12.34
N HIS A 354 36.12 23.09 -12.00
CA HIS A 354 36.30 22.01 -12.96
C HIS A 354 34.99 21.76 -13.74
N GLN A 355 34.98 22.08 -15.04
CA GLN A 355 33.94 21.62 -15.96
C GLN A 355 34.13 20.12 -16.29
N PRO A 356 33.04 19.33 -16.46
CA PRO A 356 33.15 17.91 -16.80
C PRO A 356 33.71 17.70 -18.22
N PHE A 357 34.77 16.90 -18.34
CA PHE A 357 35.37 16.53 -19.62
C PHE A 357 34.43 15.61 -20.43
N VAL A 358 33.93 16.11 -21.57
CA VAL A 358 33.22 15.30 -22.56
C VAL A 358 34.25 14.61 -23.46
N ARG A 359 34.30 13.27 -23.42
CA ARG A 359 35.21 12.48 -24.25
C ARG A 359 34.80 12.55 -25.73
N SER A 360 35.74 12.87 -26.60
CA SER A 360 35.58 12.92 -28.06
C SER A 360 35.45 11.54 -28.73
N ASP A 361 35.85 10.45 -28.05
CA ASP A 361 35.93 9.12 -28.66
C ASP A 361 34.86 8.14 -28.18
N ARG A 362 34.37 7.31 -29.13
CA ARG A 362 33.36 6.26 -28.91
C ARG A 362 33.80 5.29 -27.80
N LYS A 363 32.94 5.09 -26.82
CA LYS A 363 33.14 4.11 -25.72
C LYS A 363 33.15 2.69 -26.30
N VAL A 364 34.32 2.06 -26.31
CA VAL A 364 34.50 0.66 -26.76
C VAL A 364 33.79 -0.30 -25.80
N GLY A 365 32.96 -1.17 -26.35
CA GLY A 365 32.16 -2.14 -25.59
C GLY A 365 33.02 -3.23 -24.95
N ARG A 366 32.60 -3.75 -23.79
CA ARG A 366 33.38 -4.72 -22.99
C ARG A 366 33.79 -6.00 -23.75
N ASN A 367 33.05 -6.39 -24.79
CA ASN A 367 33.33 -7.56 -25.63
C ASN A 367 33.87 -7.22 -27.03
N GLU A 368 34.03 -5.93 -27.38
CA GLU A 368 34.59 -5.49 -28.66
C GLU A 368 36.11 -5.71 -28.73
N PRO A 369 36.70 -5.82 -29.94
CA PRO A 369 38.15 -5.91 -30.09
C PRO A 369 38.84 -4.68 -29.47
N CYS A 370 39.89 -4.93 -28.71
CA CYS A 370 40.58 -3.88 -27.98
C CYS A 370 41.31 -2.93 -28.94
N PRO A 371 41.19 -1.60 -28.79
CA PRO A 371 41.74 -0.61 -29.73
C PRO A 371 43.28 -0.57 -29.77
N CYS A 372 43.97 -1.30 -28.88
CA CYS A 372 45.43 -1.44 -28.90
C CYS A 372 45.96 -2.40 -29.98
N GLY A 373 45.11 -2.97 -30.84
CA GLY A 373 45.52 -3.87 -31.92
C GLY A 373 45.93 -5.27 -31.48
N SER A 374 45.72 -5.65 -30.22
CA SER A 374 46.16 -6.94 -29.64
C SER A 374 45.35 -8.17 -30.07
N GLY A 375 44.29 -8.00 -30.87
CA GLY A 375 43.38 -9.08 -31.30
C GLY A 375 42.49 -9.68 -30.19
N LYS A 376 42.58 -9.20 -28.94
CA LYS A 376 41.80 -9.69 -27.79
C LYS A 376 40.59 -8.80 -27.50
N LYS A 377 39.54 -9.35 -26.88
CA LYS A 377 38.36 -8.59 -26.42
C LYS A 377 38.74 -7.62 -25.30
N TYR A 378 38.14 -6.42 -25.26
CA TYR A 378 38.50 -5.34 -24.33
C TYR A 378 38.57 -5.80 -22.86
N LYS A 379 37.60 -6.57 -22.36
CA LYS A 379 37.59 -7.12 -20.99
C LYS A 379 38.75 -8.03 -20.59
N GLN A 380 39.47 -8.58 -21.57
CA GLN A 380 40.63 -9.46 -21.33
C GLN A 380 41.96 -8.74 -21.56
N CYS A 381 41.92 -7.45 -21.94
CA CYS A 381 43.08 -6.60 -22.15
C CYS A 381 42.95 -5.34 -21.28
N HIS A 382 42.74 -4.16 -21.86
CA HIS A 382 42.67 -2.88 -21.14
C HIS A 382 41.46 -2.74 -20.20
N GLY A 383 40.43 -3.58 -20.37
CA GLY A 383 39.28 -3.66 -19.47
C GLY A 383 39.36 -4.79 -18.45
N ARG A 384 40.53 -5.41 -18.26
CA ARG A 384 40.74 -6.46 -17.26
C ARG A 384 40.95 -5.82 -15.90
N LEU A 385 39.95 -5.94 -15.04
CA LEU A 385 40.07 -5.60 -13.62
C LEU A 385 40.83 -6.76 -12.95
N ASN A 386 41.92 -6.46 -12.25
CA ASN A 386 42.64 -7.44 -11.42
C ASN A 386 41.82 -7.77 -10.17
#